data_AF-A0A7V3U1I9-F1
#
_entry.id   AF-A0A7V3U1I9-F1
#
_cell.length_a   1.000
_cell.length_b   1.000
_cell.length_c   1.000
_cell.angle_alpha   90.00
_cell.angle_beta   90.00
_cell.angle_gamma   90.00
#
_symmetry.space_group_name_H-M   'P 1'
#
loop_
_entity.id
_entity.type
_entity.pdbx_description
1 polymer ?
#
loop_
_entity_poly.entity_id
_entity_poly.type
_entity_poly.pdbx_seq_one_letter_code
_entity_poly.pdbx_strand_id
1 'polypeptide(L)'
;DLKAQLNNPVWHLHEGNPPESKMVVPFAMLLNLASVAAAEDKDALWGFIKRYAPDASPETHADLDAAAGYAVKYYNDFVKPQKTYRLPDEKERAAMQDLLERLKTWDGSLDGDALQSMVFAVGKEHGFEPLRDWFKALYEVLLGASQGPRFGGFIALYGVDETVALIEKALAGGLV
;
A
#
# COMPACT_ATOMS: atom_id res chain seq x y z
N ASP A 1 13.78 -7.49 36.88
CA ASP A 1 14.23 -6.36 37.74
C ASP A 1 13.01 -5.54 38.14
N LEU A 2 12.71 -5.45 39.43
CA LEU A 2 11.55 -4.71 39.96
C LEU A 2 11.63 -3.21 39.62
N LYS A 3 12.84 -2.65 39.60
CA LYS A 3 13.06 -1.24 39.25
C LYS A 3 12.67 -0.97 37.80
N ALA A 4 13.01 -1.87 36.89
CA ALA A 4 12.59 -1.79 35.49
C ALA A 4 11.06 -1.89 35.31
N GLN A 5 10.38 -2.74 36.10
CA GLN A 5 8.91 -2.87 36.05
C GLN A 5 8.20 -1.61 36.55
N LEU A 6 8.65 -1.02 37.66
CA LEU A 6 8.09 0.23 38.21
C LEU A 6 8.24 1.41 37.25
N ASN A 7 9.26 1.39 36.39
CA ASN A 7 9.48 2.40 35.36
C ASN A 7 8.77 2.10 34.03
N ASN A 8 8.02 0.99 33.92
CA ASN A 8 7.36 0.58 32.68
C ASN A 8 5.86 0.98 32.69
N PRO A 9 5.42 1.93 31.85
CA PRO A 9 4.02 2.34 31.77
C PRO A 9 3.05 1.18 31.44
N VAL A 10 3.49 0.22 30.62
CA VAL A 10 2.69 -0.96 30.25
C VAL A 10 2.34 -1.79 31.48
N TRP A 11 3.27 -1.89 32.44
CA TRP A 11 3.02 -2.59 33.69
C TRP A 11 1.91 -1.91 34.50
N HIS A 12 1.90 -0.58 34.57
CA HIS A 12 0.87 0.17 35.31
C HIS A 12 -0.50 0.17 34.63
N LEU A 13 -0.54 0.06 33.30
CA LEU A 13 -1.77 -0.02 32.52
C LEU A 13 -2.45 -1.41 32.60
N HIS A 14 -1.64 -2.47 32.69
CA HIS A 14 -2.12 -3.85 32.60
C HIS A 14 -1.80 -4.71 33.81
N GLU A 15 -1.32 -4.10 34.90
CA GLU A 15 -0.87 -4.79 36.13
C GLU A 15 0.14 -5.92 35.84
N GLY A 16 1.02 -5.69 34.87
CA GLY A 16 2.01 -6.67 34.42
C GLY A 16 1.45 -7.82 33.58
N ASN A 17 0.16 -7.80 33.22
CA ASN A 17 -0.50 -8.77 32.36
C ASN A 17 -1.05 -8.11 31.08
N PRO A 18 -0.19 -7.54 30.21
CA PRO A 18 -0.65 -6.95 28.96
C PRO A 18 -1.32 -8.00 28.08
N PRO A 19 -2.41 -7.65 27.37
CA PRO A 19 -3.04 -8.58 26.45
C PRO A 19 -2.06 -8.99 25.34
N GLU A 20 -2.09 -10.27 24.99
CA GLU A 20 -1.33 -10.77 23.84
C GLU A 20 -1.87 -10.16 22.55
N SER A 21 -0.98 -9.61 21.73
CA SER A 21 -1.30 -9.14 20.38
C SER A 21 -1.23 -10.30 19.41
N LYS A 22 -2.32 -10.57 18.72
CA LYS A 22 -2.40 -11.51 17.58
C LYS A 22 -2.26 -10.77 16.25
N MET A 23 -1.84 -9.51 16.23
CA MET A 23 -1.49 -8.80 15.00
C MET A 23 -0.37 -9.53 14.25
N VAL A 24 -0.70 -10.19 13.15
CA VAL A 24 0.27 -10.83 12.25
C VAL A 24 0.85 -9.87 11.21
N VAL A 25 0.29 -8.65 11.13
CA VAL A 25 0.78 -7.58 10.25
C VAL A 25 0.86 -6.25 10.99
N PRO A 26 1.81 -5.36 10.66
CA PRO A 26 1.88 -4.02 11.24
C PRO A 26 0.68 -3.14 10.85
N PHE A 27 0.20 -2.29 11.75
CA PHE A 27 -0.91 -1.36 11.45
C PHE A 27 -0.60 -0.42 10.26
N ALA A 28 0.66 -0.01 10.10
CA ALA A 28 1.08 0.80 8.95
C ALA A 28 0.84 0.11 7.60
N MET A 29 0.94 -1.23 7.55
CA MET A 29 0.60 -2.00 6.35
C MET A 29 -0.90 -1.90 6.04
N LEU A 30 -1.76 -1.96 7.06
CA LEU A 30 -3.21 -1.83 6.89
C LEU A 30 -3.60 -0.45 6.36
N LEU A 31 -2.97 0.61 6.87
CA LEU A 31 -3.18 1.97 6.36
C LEU A 31 -2.78 2.10 4.89
N ASN A 32 -1.64 1.51 4.51
CA ASN A 32 -1.18 1.52 3.12
C ASN A 32 -2.12 0.72 2.21
N LEU A 33 -2.54 -0.48 2.64
CA LEU A 33 -3.48 -1.30 1.88
C LEU A 33 -4.82 -0.61 1.70
N ALA A 34 -5.40 -0.05 2.77
CA ALA A 34 -6.67 0.68 2.70
C ALA A 34 -6.58 1.89 1.76
N SER A 35 -5.49 2.66 1.88
CA SER A 35 -5.22 3.81 1.02
C SER A 35 -5.15 3.42 -0.45
N VAL A 36 -4.33 2.42 -0.80
CA VAL A 36 -4.08 2.16 -2.21
C VAL A 36 -5.15 1.30 -2.86
N ALA A 37 -5.67 0.29 -2.17
CA ALA A 37 -6.76 -0.51 -2.69
C ALA A 37 -8.08 0.25 -2.81
N ALA A 38 -8.14 1.48 -2.29
CA ALA A 38 -9.38 2.21 -2.08
C ALA A 38 -10.42 1.34 -1.34
N ALA A 39 -9.97 0.58 -0.33
CA ALA A 39 -10.82 -0.31 0.43
C ALA A 39 -11.71 0.54 1.36
N GLU A 40 -12.95 0.76 0.93
CA GLU A 40 -13.93 1.57 1.68
C GLU A 40 -14.62 0.80 2.80
N ASP A 41 -14.49 -0.53 2.78
CA ASP A 41 -15.00 -1.43 3.79
C ASP A 41 -13.95 -2.47 4.21
N LYS A 42 -14.26 -3.15 5.32
CA LYS A 42 -13.38 -4.12 5.96
C LYS A 42 -13.22 -5.39 5.12
N ASP A 43 -14.24 -5.77 4.35
CA ASP A 43 -14.22 -7.00 3.54
C ASP A 43 -13.27 -6.84 2.36
N ALA A 44 -13.30 -5.68 1.69
CA ALA A 44 -12.35 -5.30 0.67
C ALA A 44 -10.91 -5.33 1.21
N LEU A 45 -10.66 -4.76 2.38
CA LEU A 45 -9.33 -4.78 2.99
C LEU A 45 -8.87 -6.19 3.35
N TRP A 46 -9.77 -7.05 3.88
CA TRP A 46 -9.47 -8.45 4.17
C TRP A 46 -9.11 -9.26 2.93
N GLY A 47 -9.65 -8.92 1.76
CA GLY A 47 -9.24 -9.51 0.48
C GLY A 47 -7.74 -9.37 0.23
N PHE A 48 -7.14 -8.23 0.60
CA PHE A 48 -5.70 -7.99 0.50
C PHE A 48 -4.93 -8.62 1.66
N ILE A 49 -5.43 -8.50 2.90
CA ILE A 49 -4.78 -9.10 4.07
C ILE A 49 -4.56 -10.60 3.87
N LYS A 50 -5.56 -11.33 3.36
CA LYS A 50 -5.47 -12.78 3.14
C LYS A 50 -4.40 -13.20 2.12
N ARG A 51 -4.01 -12.32 1.20
CA ARG A 51 -2.90 -12.62 0.27
C ARG A 51 -1.56 -12.57 0.96
N TYR A 52 -1.42 -11.69 1.95
CA TYR A 52 -0.20 -11.53 2.74
C TYR A 52 -0.14 -12.50 3.92
N ALA A 53 -1.27 -12.73 4.59
CA ALA A 53 -1.43 -13.63 5.72
C ALA A 53 -2.57 -14.64 5.44
N PRO A 54 -2.32 -15.70 4.66
CA PRO A 54 -3.34 -16.68 4.25
C PRO A 54 -4.05 -17.39 5.39
N ASP A 55 -3.36 -17.57 6.52
CA ASP A 55 -3.89 -18.25 7.70
C ASP A 55 -4.67 -17.32 8.65
N ALA A 56 -4.75 -16.02 8.34
CA ALA A 56 -5.46 -15.04 9.14
C ALA A 56 -6.96 -14.99 8.79
N SER A 57 -7.79 -14.83 9.82
CA SER A 57 -9.22 -14.62 9.68
C SER A 57 -9.74 -13.66 10.75
N PRO A 58 -10.88 -12.99 10.53
CA PRO A 58 -11.53 -12.18 11.55
C PRO A 58 -11.79 -12.93 12.86
N GLU A 59 -12.15 -14.22 12.78
CA GLU A 59 -12.50 -15.04 13.92
C GLU A 59 -11.27 -15.45 14.75
N THR A 60 -10.14 -15.72 14.08
CA THR A 60 -8.90 -16.14 14.75
C THR A 60 -8.04 -14.95 15.20
N HIS A 61 -8.19 -13.79 14.56
CA HIS A 61 -7.38 -12.57 14.75
C HIS A 61 -8.29 -11.34 14.96
N ALA A 62 -9.04 -11.33 16.05
CA ALA A 62 -10.03 -10.28 16.34
C ALA A 62 -9.42 -8.86 16.49
N ASP A 63 -8.19 -8.77 16.95
CA ASP A 63 -7.45 -7.50 17.04
C ASP A 63 -7.01 -6.99 15.65
N LEU A 64 -6.59 -7.88 14.75
CA LEU A 64 -6.36 -7.57 13.35
C LEU A 64 -7.64 -7.12 12.64
N ASP A 65 -8.76 -7.78 12.93
CA ASP A 65 -10.07 -7.38 12.38
C ASP A 65 -10.47 -5.97 12.84
N ALA A 66 -10.31 -5.67 14.13
CA ALA A 66 -10.55 -4.33 14.67
C ALA A 66 -9.62 -3.30 14.02
N ALA A 67 -8.32 -3.63 13.88
CA ALA A 67 -7.33 -2.78 13.24
C ALA A 67 -7.66 -2.52 11.76
N ALA A 68 -8.13 -3.52 11.02
CA ALA A 68 -8.59 -3.36 9.65
C ALA A 68 -9.76 -2.36 9.58
N GLY A 69 -10.73 -2.46 10.51
CA GLY A 69 -11.81 -1.49 10.64
C GLY A 69 -11.32 -0.06 10.90
N TYR A 70 -10.33 0.12 11.78
CA TYR A 70 -9.73 1.44 12.03
C TYR A 70 -8.98 1.99 10.82
N ALA A 71 -8.26 1.15 10.08
CA ALA A 71 -7.55 1.57 8.88
C ALA A 71 -8.52 2.03 7.77
N VAL A 72 -9.61 1.30 7.57
CA VAL A 72 -10.70 1.68 6.64
C VAL A 72 -11.34 3.00 7.06
N LYS A 73 -11.65 3.16 8.35
CA LYS A 73 -12.22 4.41 8.85
C LYS A 73 -11.28 5.59 8.61
N TYR A 74 -9.99 5.41 8.92
CA TYR A 74 -8.98 6.44 8.67
C TYR A 74 -8.88 6.78 7.18
N TYR A 75 -8.92 5.77 6.31
CA TYR A 75 -8.94 5.97 4.86
C TYR A 75 -10.12 6.82 4.43
N ASN A 76 -11.34 6.44 4.84
CA ASN A 76 -12.56 7.15 4.46
C ASN A 76 -12.62 8.59 4.99
N ASP A 77 -12.19 8.81 6.23
CA ASP A 77 -12.35 10.10 6.91
C ASP A 77 -11.23 11.09 6.55
N PHE A 78 -9.99 10.62 6.32
CA PHE A 78 -8.82 11.49 6.19
C PHE A 78 -8.07 11.39 4.86
N VAL A 79 -8.04 10.22 4.23
CA VAL A 79 -7.24 10.01 3.00
C VAL A 79 -8.08 10.21 1.76
N LYS A 80 -9.18 9.48 1.64
CA LYS A 80 -10.09 9.51 0.48
C LYS A 80 -10.54 10.93 0.11
N PRO A 81 -10.95 11.82 1.06
CA PRO A 81 -11.41 13.17 0.71
C PRO A 81 -10.32 14.07 0.15
N GLN A 82 -9.04 13.74 0.38
CA GLN A 82 -7.89 14.52 -0.08
C GLN A 82 -7.31 14.01 -1.40
N LYS A 83 -7.78 12.85 -1.89
CA LYS A 83 -7.29 12.29 -3.14
C LYS A 83 -7.70 13.14 -4.33
N THR A 84 -6.70 13.54 -5.12
CA THR A 84 -6.89 14.28 -6.36
C THR A 84 -6.16 13.56 -7.48
N TYR A 85 -6.93 12.99 -8.40
CA TYR A 85 -6.41 12.30 -9.57
C TYR A 85 -6.22 13.27 -10.73
N ARG A 86 -5.25 12.98 -11.59
CA ARG A 86 -5.02 13.69 -12.84
C ARG A 86 -4.68 12.72 -13.96
N LEU A 87 -4.86 13.18 -15.20
CA LEU A 87 -4.34 12.46 -16.35
C LEU A 87 -2.81 12.56 -16.40
N PRO A 88 -2.12 11.52 -16.91
CA PRO A 88 -0.69 11.61 -17.21
C PRO A 88 -0.48 12.48 -18.47
N ASP A 89 0.63 13.21 -18.50
CA ASP A 89 1.10 13.86 -19.73
C ASP A 89 1.64 12.83 -20.75
N GLU A 90 2.12 13.29 -21.90
CA GLU A 90 2.62 12.41 -22.97
C GLU A 90 3.82 11.55 -22.53
N LYS A 91 4.75 12.12 -21.77
CA LYS A 91 5.96 11.44 -21.29
C LYS A 91 5.62 10.44 -20.19
N GLU A 92 4.82 10.86 -19.22
CA GLU A 92 4.32 10.02 -18.14
C GLU A 92 3.50 8.85 -18.68
N ARG A 93 2.66 9.09 -19.70
CA ARG A 93 1.87 8.07 -20.37
C ARG A 93 2.76 7.02 -21.02
N ALA A 94 3.79 7.43 -21.77
CA ALA A 94 4.73 6.51 -22.40
C ALA A 94 5.47 5.66 -21.35
N ALA A 95 5.92 6.27 -20.25
CA ALA A 95 6.58 5.55 -19.16
C ALA A 95 5.64 4.58 -18.42
N MET A 96 4.38 4.96 -18.20
CA MET A 96 3.38 4.08 -17.59
C MET A 96 2.98 2.92 -18.50
N GLN A 97 2.98 3.11 -19.83
CA GLN A 97 2.78 2.02 -20.79
C GLN A 97 3.94 1.02 -20.76
N ASP A 98 5.18 1.49 -20.70
CA ASP A 98 6.35 0.61 -20.55
C ASP A 98 6.30 -0.14 -19.20
N LEU A 99 5.99 0.56 -18.09
CA LEU A 99 5.79 -0.08 -16.79
C LEU A 99 4.70 -1.16 -16.84
N LEU A 100 3.58 -0.87 -17.51
CA LEU A 100 2.48 -1.82 -17.70
C LEU A 100 2.94 -3.07 -18.45
N GLU A 101 3.67 -2.91 -19.55
CA GLU A 101 4.19 -4.02 -20.34
C GLU A 101 5.15 -4.89 -19.53
N ARG A 102 6.10 -4.28 -18.79
CA ARG A 102 7.03 -5.02 -17.92
C ARG A 102 6.33 -5.79 -16.81
N LEU A 103 5.28 -5.21 -16.23
CA LEU A 103 4.50 -5.88 -15.18
C LEU A 103 3.70 -7.06 -15.75
N LYS A 104 3.11 -6.93 -16.94
CA LYS A 104 2.37 -8.02 -17.60
C LYS A 104 3.22 -9.25 -17.89
N THR A 105 4.52 -9.04 -18.14
CA THR A 105 5.47 -10.14 -18.38
C THR A 105 6.37 -10.42 -17.17
N TRP A 106 6.02 -9.93 -15.99
CA TRP A 106 6.83 -10.10 -14.79
C TRP A 106 6.73 -11.55 -14.29
N ASP A 107 7.84 -12.28 -14.40
CA ASP A 107 8.01 -13.63 -13.87
C ASP A 107 8.95 -13.68 -12.64
N GLY A 108 9.42 -12.50 -12.20
CA GLY A 108 10.29 -12.35 -11.04
C GLY A 108 9.57 -12.57 -9.71
N SER A 109 10.33 -12.47 -8.61
CA SER A 109 9.75 -12.57 -7.27
C SER A 109 8.78 -11.42 -6.97
N LEU A 110 7.82 -11.66 -6.09
CA LEU A 110 6.99 -10.62 -5.45
C LEU A 110 7.75 -9.87 -4.35
N ASP A 111 9.06 -9.72 -4.53
CA ASP A 111 9.90 -8.95 -3.61
C ASP A 111 9.83 -7.46 -3.97
N GLY A 112 9.63 -6.63 -2.95
CA GLY A 112 9.48 -5.19 -3.11
C GLY A 112 10.73 -4.52 -3.69
N ASP A 113 11.93 -5.08 -3.47
CA ASP A 113 13.17 -4.51 -3.99
C ASP A 113 13.41 -4.83 -5.46
N ALA A 114 13.08 -6.05 -5.89
CA ALA A 114 13.11 -6.43 -7.31
C ALA A 114 12.12 -5.58 -8.12
N LEU A 115 10.88 -5.48 -7.67
CA LEU A 115 9.84 -4.64 -8.29
C LEU A 115 10.23 -3.16 -8.29
N GLN A 116 10.78 -2.67 -7.17
CA GLN A 116 11.23 -1.28 -7.10
C GLN A 116 12.32 -1.00 -8.13
N SER A 117 13.27 -1.91 -8.30
CA SER A 117 14.37 -1.77 -9.27
C SER A 117 13.85 -1.64 -10.70
N MET A 118 12.84 -2.44 -11.07
CA MET A 118 12.17 -2.33 -12.36
C MET A 118 11.49 -0.96 -12.54
N VAL A 119 10.73 -0.49 -11.53
CA VAL A 119 10.08 0.84 -11.57
C VAL A 119 11.10 1.98 -11.70
N PHE A 120 12.25 1.87 -11.04
CA PHE A 120 13.37 2.82 -11.20
C PHE A 120 13.93 2.81 -12.62
N ALA A 121 14.09 1.63 -13.22
CA ALA A 121 14.63 1.47 -14.58
C ALA A 121 13.75 2.19 -15.60
N VAL A 122 12.42 1.99 -15.54
CA VAL A 122 11.45 2.71 -16.39
C VAL A 122 11.63 4.23 -16.29
N GLY A 123 11.65 4.78 -15.07
CA GLY A 123 11.81 6.23 -14.90
C GLY A 123 13.13 6.77 -15.50
N LYS A 124 14.22 6.02 -15.40
CA LYS A 124 15.51 6.40 -15.98
C LYS A 124 15.50 6.30 -17.50
N GLU A 125 14.97 5.21 -18.05
CA GLU A 125 14.93 4.97 -19.50
C GLU A 125 14.05 5.98 -20.23
N HIS A 126 13.00 6.49 -19.56
CA HIS A 126 12.16 7.58 -20.05
C HIS A 126 12.70 8.98 -19.69
N GLY A 127 13.93 9.08 -19.15
CA GLY A 127 14.63 10.35 -18.95
C GLY A 127 14.01 11.27 -17.89
N PHE A 128 13.43 10.74 -16.81
CA PHE A 128 12.99 11.57 -15.69
C PHE A 128 14.17 12.05 -14.84
N GLU A 129 14.44 13.36 -14.90
CA GLU A 129 15.48 14.02 -14.12
C GLU A 129 14.91 15.32 -13.50
N PRO A 130 14.74 15.39 -12.16
CA PRO A 130 15.05 14.36 -11.17
C PRO A 130 14.05 13.19 -11.19
N LEU A 131 14.53 12.00 -10.81
CA LEU A 131 13.71 10.79 -10.78
C LEU A 131 12.53 10.86 -9.79
N ARG A 132 12.56 11.80 -8.83
CA ARG A 132 11.43 12.07 -7.95
C ARG A 132 10.16 12.41 -8.74
N ASP A 133 10.29 13.04 -9.90
CA ASP A 133 9.15 13.46 -10.71
C ASP A 133 8.42 12.26 -11.32
N TRP A 134 9.14 11.17 -11.63
CA TRP A 134 8.53 9.90 -12.04
C TRP A 134 7.64 9.31 -10.94
N PHE A 135 8.16 9.23 -9.71
CA PHE A 135 7.37 8.72 -8.59
C PHE A 135 6.19 9.62 -8.25
N LYS A 136 6.37 10.94 -8.33
CA LYS A 136 5.28 11.90 -8.18
C LYS A 136 4.18 11.65 -9.23
N ALA A 137 4.54 11.42 -10.49
CA ALA A 137 3.59 11.07 -11.54
C ALA A 137 2.81 9.79 -11.20
N LEU A 138 3.50 8.72 -10.78
CA LEU A 138 2.84 7.48 -10.35
C LEU A 138 1.85 7.72 -9.21
N TYR A 139 2.20 8.51 -8.20
CA TYR A 139 1.31 8.78 -7.08
C TYR A 139 0.11 9.65 -7.46
N GLU A 140 0.31 10.70 -8.26
CA GLU A 140 -0.79 11.61 -8.63
C GLU A 140 -1.76 10.96 -9.60
N VAL A 141 -1.25 10.16 -10.55
CA VAL A 141 -2.07 9.52 -11.59
C VAL A 141 -2.74 8.25 -11.08
N LEU A 142 -2.02 7.40 -10.32
CA LEU A 142 -2.54 6.09 -9.90
C LEU A 142 -3.20 6.13 -8.53
N LEU A 143 -2.71 6.97 -7.62
CA LEU A 143 -3.12 6.96 -6.20
C LEU A 143 -3.89 8.21 -5.76
N GLY A 144 -3.87 9.26 -6.59
CA GLY A 144 -4.48 10.56 -6.29
C GLY A 144 -3.74 11.31 -5.17
N ALA A 145 -2.45 11.06 -4.96
CA ALA A 145 -1.66 11.68 -3.91
C ALA A 145 -0.35 12.27 -4.45
N SER A 146 0.20 13.31 -3.82
CA SER A 146 1.47 13.93 -4.24
C SER A 146 2.72 13.15 -3.79
N GLN A 147 2.54 12.20 -2.87
CA GLN A 147 3.58 11.34 -2.32
C GLN A 147 2.97 10.02 -1.84
N GLY A 148 3.80 8.99 -1.69
CA GLY A 148 3.34 7.67 -1.27
C GLY A 148 4.47 6.77 -0.77
N PRO A 149 4.14 5.54 -0.35
CA PRO A 149 5.13 4.54 0.05
C PRO A 149 5.96 4.11 -1.16
N ARG A 150 7.13 3.49 -0.91
CA ARG A 150 7.98 2.89 -1.95
C ARG A 150 7.15 2.03 -2.91
N PHE A 151 7.13 2.41 -4.18
CA PHE A 151 6.19 1.88 -5.18
C PHE A 151 6.31 0.36 -5.41
N GLY A 152 7.51 -0.21 -5.44
CA GLY A 152 7.74 -1.65 -5.57
C GLY A 152 7.22 -2.45 -4.38
N GLY A 153 7.37 -1.92 -3.16
CA GLY A 153 6.75 -2.51 -1.97
C GLY A 153 5.22 -2.43 -2.02
N PHE A 154 4.67 -1.37 -2.62
CA PHE A 154 3.25 -1.28 -2.92
C PHE A 154 2.80 -2.38 -3.89
N ILE A 155 3.50 -2.58 -5.02
CA ILE A 155 3.16 -3.63 -5.99
C ILE A 155 3.21 -5.02 -5.34
N ALA A 156 4.23 -5.30 -4.53
CA ALA A 156 4.37 -6.56 -3.80
C ALA A 156 3.17 -6.84 -2.87
N LEU A 157 2.64 -5.81 -2.22
CA LEU A 157 1.51 -5.93 -1.29
C LEU A 157 0.14 -5.95 -1.99
N TYR A 158 -0.03 -5.11 -3.01
CA TYR A 158 -1.30 -4.95 -3.73
C TYR A 158 -1.53 -6.07 -4.74
N GLY A 159 -0.43 -6.53 -5.36
CA GLY A 159 -0.41 -7.51 -6.42
C GLY A 159 0.01 -6.91 -7.76
N VAL A 160 0.70 -7.72 -8.55
CA VAL A 160 1.14 -7.35 -9.91
C VAL A 160 -0.07 -7.18 -10.82
N ASP A 161 -0.99 -8.14 -10.83
CA ASP A 161 -2.19 -8.11 -11.68
C ASP A 161 -3.11 -6.93 -11.34
N GLU A 162 -3.28 -6.61 -10.05
CA GLU A 162 -4.06 -5.45 -9.61
C GLU A 162 -3.38 -4.15 -9.98
N THR A 163 -2.04 -4.10 -9.92
CA THR A 163 -1.29 -2.92 -10.38
C THR A 163 -1.43 -2.74 -11.89
N VAL A 164 -1.37 -3.82 -12.66
CA VAL A 164 -1.63 -3.82 -14.12
C VAL A 164 -3.01 -3.23 -14.40
N ALA A 165 -4.06 -3.74 -13.75
CA ALA A 165 -5.42 -3.23 -13.91
C ALA A 165 -5.56 -1.75 -13.50
N LEU A 166 -4.87 -1.32 -12.44
CA LEU A 166 -4.85 0.07 -11.99
C LEU A 166 -4.22 1.00 -13.05
N ILE A 167 -3.08 0.61 -13.62
CA ILE A 167 -2.40 1.40 -14.65
C ILE A 167 -3.27 1.48 -15.91
N GLU A 168 -3.87 0.38 -16.35
CA GLU A 168 -4.79 0.38 -17.50
C GLU A 168 -5.97 1.34 -17.30
N LYS A 169 -6.60 1.27 -16.12
CA LYS A 169 -7.71 2.16 -15.76
C LYS A 169 -7.28 3.63 -15.77
N ALA A 170 -6.10 3.95 -15.23
CA ALA A 170 -5.57 5.30 -15.20
C ALA A 170 -5.25 5.84 -16.61
N LEU A 171 -4.62 5.01 -17.45
CA LEU A 171 -4.30 5.37 -18.84
C LEU A 171 -5.56 5.61 -19.67
N ALA A 172 -6.65 4.89 -19.40
CA ALA A 172 -7.97 5.10 -19.98
C ALA A 172 -8.73 6.31 -19.40
N GLY A 173 -8.19 6.98 -18.38
CA GLY A 173 -8.81 8.12 -17.71
C GLY A 173 -9.90 7.75 -16.69
N GLY A 174 -10.07 6.47 -16.35
CA GLY A 174 -11.13 5.99 -15.46
C GLY A 174 -10.95 6.30 -13.97
N LEU A 175 -9.91 7.06 -13.59
CA LEU A 175 -9.67 7.52 -12.22
C LEU A 175 -10.00 9.01 -12.02
N VAL A 176 -10.27 9.75 -13.10
CA VAL A 176 -10.58 11.18 -13.09
C VAL A 176 -12.08 11.40 -13.25
#